data_AF-A0A8T4FSG2-F1
#
_entry.id   AF-A0A8T4FSG2-F1
#
_cell.length_a   1.000
_cell.length_b   1.000
_cell.length_c   1.000
_cell.angle_alpha   90.00
_cell.angle_beta   90.00
_cell.angle_gamma   90.00
#
_symmetry.space_group_name_H-M   'P 1'
#
loop_
_entity.id
_entity.type
_entity.pdbx_description
1 polymer ?
#
loop_
_entity_poly.entity_id
_entity_poly.type
_entity_poly.pdbx_seq_one_letter_code
_entity_poly.pdbx_strand_id
1 'polypeptide(L)'
;MLIRFWVQGYRCFGKRVEIDLTDKKNYRFGKECVRGDFLDKMVVLGNNNAGKTAFGYAMTDIVSTVGGFSKDIGQHNVECFLNKDVGAERATFHYDLSRKGSVVSYEYSKSAPDSVVAEKLIVDRRTVFEYDLERPGMFFDPDLIEGCPAPDGRKSVILSMYESHAVDPDSPAGVVIEFATHSLYYMAMWKHDVHIGMIDEEDDAERFVVQNGHLDLFQSFLKEVCSIDIDLFADGDRIMIRKGSSALSFRESVSRGTMIACRLYAWTVR
;
A
#
# COMPACT_ATOMS: atom_id res chain seq x y z
N MET A 1 -6.83 2.11 9.91
CA MET A 1 -7.36 0.93 9.20
C MET A 1 -8.19 1.40 8.03
N LEU A 2 -8.01 0.83 6.83
CA LEU A 2 -8.91 1.09 5.70
C LEU A 2 -10.30 0.53 6.01
N ILE A 3 -11.34 1.36 5.86
CA ILE A 3 -12.74 0.95 6.08
C ILE A 3 -13.62 1.11 4.84
N ARG A 4 -13.25 1.97 3.90
CA ARG A 4 -13.89 2.08 2.59
C ARG A 4 -12.87 2.53 1.55
N PHE A 5 -12.98 1.98 0.35
CA PHE A 5 -12.22 2.43 -0.81
C PHE A 5 -13.10 2.48 -2.04
N TRP A 6 -12.97 3.50 -2.86
CA TRP A 6 -13.55 3.50 -4.19
C TRP A 6 -12.65 4.17 -5.22
N VAL A 7 -12.86 3.78 -6.48
CA VAL A 7 -12.15 4.33 -7.63
C VAL A 7 -13.12 4.57 -8.78
N GLN A 8 -12.88 5.63 -9.55
CA GLN A 8 -13.61 5.97 -10.77
C GLN A 8 -12.66 6.55 -11.82
N GLY A 9 -12.92 6.28 -13.10
CA GLY A 9 -12.14 6.81 -14.21
C GLY A 9 -10.78 6.15 -14.42
N TYR A 10 -10.43 5.13 -13.64
CA TYR A 10 -9.16 4.41 -13.70
C TYR A 10 -9.27 3.11 -14.51
N ARG A 11 -8.40 2.90 -15.50
CA ARG A 11 -8.34 1.66 -16.32
C ARG A 11 -9.72 1.20 -16.81
N CYS A 12 -10.20 0.04 -16.35
CA CYS A 12 -11.48 -0.54 -16.73
C CYS A 12 -12.67 -0.02 -15.90
N PHE A 13 -12.45 0.87 -14.94
CA PHE A 13 -13.48 1.39 -14.03
C PHE A 13 -14.03 2.74 -14.48
N GLY A 14 -14.77 2.78 -15.58
CA GLY A 14 -15.43 4.02 -16.04
C GLY A 14 -16.48 4.55 -15.04
N LYS A 15 -17.14 3.66 -14.30
CA LYS A 15 -18.04 3.99 -13.18
C LYS A 15 -17.36 3.70 -11.84
N ARG A 16 -17.85 4.33 -10.78
CA ARG A 16 -17.41 4.08 -9.40
C ARG A 16 -17.54 2.60 -9.05
N VAL A 17 -16.43 2.01 -8.63
CA VAL A 17 -16.35 0.68 -8.00
C VAL A 17 -15.87 0.87 -6.57
N GLU A 18 -16.52 0.19 -5.64
CA GLU A 18 -16.34 0.43 -4.20
C GLU A 18 -16.26 -0.88 -3.42
N ILE A 19 -15.45 -0.85 -2.36
CA ILE A 19 -15.49 -1.79 -1.26
C ILE A 19 -15.81 -1.04 0.02
N ASP A 20 -16.74 -1.59 0.81
CA ASP A 20 -17.15 -1.07 2.10
C ASP A 20 -16.94 -2.15 3.16
N LEU A 21 -15.93 -1.97 4.01
CA LEU A 21 -15.57 -2.88 5.09
C LEU A 21 -16.37 -2.59 6.38
N THR A 22 -17.22 -1.58 6.37
CA THR A 22 -18.19 -1.29 7.44
C THR A 22 -19.48 -2.11 7.27
N ASP A 23 -19.80 -2.52 6.05
CA ASP A 23 -21.03 -3.27 5.73
C ASP A 23 -20.90 -4.77 6.02
N LYS A 24 -21.09 -5.15 7.28
CA LYS A 24 -21.20 -6.56 7.69
C LYS A 24 -22.52 -7.22 7.27
N LYS A 25 -23.51 -6.45 6.78
CA LYS A 25 -24.91 -6.87 6.60
C LYS A 25 -25.39 -7.70 7.81
N ASN A 26 -26.18 -8.75 7.57
CA ASN A 26 -26.65 -9.68 8.60
C ASN A 26 -25.75 -10.93 8.74
N TYR A 27 -24.52 -10.88 8.23
CA TYR A 27 -23.61 -12.03 8.31
C TYR A 27 -22.80 -12.01 9.60
N ARG A 28 -22.59 -13.19 10.18
CA ARG A 28 -21.64 -13.39 11.26
C ARG A 28 -20.32 -13.85 10.66
N PHE A 29 -19.26 -13.12 10.97
CA PHE A 29 -17.90 -13.44 10.54
C PHE A 29 -17.12 -14.07 11.69
N GLY A 30 -16.20 -14.96 11.36
CA GLY A 30 -15.21 -15.46 12.33
C GLY A 30 -14.40 -14.29 12.90
N LYS A 31 -13.93 -14.42 14.15
CA LYS A 31 -13.16 -13.37 14.84
C LYS A 31 -11.88 -13.00 14.09
N GLU A 32 -11.35 -13.94 13.32
CA GLU A 32 -10.17 -13.81 12.46
C GLU A 32 -10.41 -12.99 11.18
N CYS A 33 -11.67 -12.70 10.83
CA CYS A 33 -12.06 -11.94 9.64
C CYS A 33 -12.59 -10.54 9.98
N VAL A 34 -12.65 -10.19 11.27
CA VAL A 34 -13.12 -8.89 11.76
C VAL A 34 -12.11 -8.27 12.69
N ARG A 35 -11.97 -6.94 12.61
CA ARG A 35 -11.16 -6.15 13.54
C ARG A 35 -12.05 -5.08 14.14
N GLY A 36 -12.45 -5.30 15.39
CA GLY A 36 -13.52 -4.53 16.02
C GLY A 36 -14.81 -4.59 15.17
N ASP A 37 -15.30 -3.41 14.78
CA ASP A 37 -16.55 -3.28 14.04
C ASP A 37 -16.41 -3.40 12.52
N PHE A 38 -15.21 -3.63 11.99
CA PHE A 38 -14.95 -3.67 10.55
C PHE A 38 -14.54 -5.07 10.06
N LEU A 39 -14.76 -5.34 8.77
CA LEU A 39 -14.19 -6.47 8.06
C LEU A 39 -12.68 -6.26 7.88
N ASP A 40 -11.86 -7.27 8.17
CA ASP A 40 -10.39 -7.18 8.14
C ASP A 40 -9.76 -7.92 6.95
N LYS A 41 -10.49 -8.89 6.38
CA LYS A 41 -9.99 -9.75 5.30
C LYS A 41 -11.03 -9.87 4.20
N MET A 42 -10.58 -9.78 2.96
CA MET A 42 -11.43 -9.89 1.78
C MET A 42 -10.74 -10.72 0.70
N VAL A 43 -11.53 -11.50 -0.03
CA VAL A 43 -11.08 -12.21 -1.24
C VAL A 43 -11.88 -11.68 -2.43
N VAL A 44 -11.19 -11.18 -3.45
CA VAL A 44 -11.81 -10.70 -4.70
C VAL A 44 -11.69 -11.80 -5.76
N LEU A 45 -12.83 -12.42 -6.09
CA LEU A 45 -12.93 -13.47 -7.10
C LEU A 45 -13.64 -12.96 -8.36
N GLY A 46 -13.31 -13.53 -9.51
CA GLY A 46 -13.94 -13.17 -10.77
C GLY A 46 -13.21 -13.75 -11.97
N ASN A 47 -13.88 -13.74 -13.12
CA ASN A 47 -13.33 -14.24 -14.37
C ASN A 47 -12.09 -13.44 -14.81
N ASN A 48 -11.34 -13.99 -15.76
CA ASN A 48 -10.31 -13.24 -16.45
C ASN A 48 -10.91 -11.97 -17.07
N ASN A 49 -10.12 -10.90 -17.11
CA ASN A 49 -10.55 -9.58 -17.59
C ASN A 49 -11.63 -8.87 -16.73
N ALA A 50 -11.99 -9.40 -15.55
CA ALA A 50 -12.94 -8.72 -14.65
C ALA A 50 -12.35 -7.52 -13.87
N GLY A 51 -11.10 -7.13 -14.14
CA GLY A 51 -10.47 -5.98 -13.48
C GLY A 51 -9.86 -6.24 -12.10
N LYS A 52 -9.74 -7.49 -11.64
CA LYS A 52 -9.18 -7.83 -10.31
C LYS A 52 -7.80 -7.19 -10.05
N THR A 53 -6.86 -7.38 -10.98
CA THR A 53 -5.51 -6.79 -10.91
C THR A 53 -5.56 -5.26 -11.00
N ALA A 54 -6.42 -4.71 -11.86
CA ALA A 54 -6.62 -3.27 -11.95
C ALA A 54 -7.16 -2.67 -10.65
N PHE A 55 -8.02 -3.40 -9.93
CA PHE A 55 -8.53 -2.98 -8.63
C PHE A 55 -7.43 -3.00 -7.57
N GLY A 56 -6.59 -4.04 -7.56
CA GLY A 56 -5.40 -4.10 -6.70
C GLY A 56 -4.47 -2.90 -6.94
N TYR A 57 -4.16 -2.60 -8.22
CA TYR A 57 -3.39 -1.41 -8.58
C TYR A 57 -4.05 -0.10 -8.18
N ALA A 58 -5.38 0.00 -8.23
CA ALA A 58 -6.09 1.20 -7.80
C ALA A 58 -6.00 1.39 -6.29
N MET A 59 -6.20 0.33 -5.50
CA MET A 59 -6.11 0.36 -4.04
C MET A 59 -4.70 0.72 -3.55
N THR A 60 -3.67 0.36 -4.30
CA THR A 60 -2.27 0.60 -3.90
C THR A 60 -1.61 1.75 -4.66
N ASP A 61 -2.36 2.54 -5.43
CA ASP A 61 -1.82 3.74 -6.08
C ASP A 61 -1.30 4.75 -5.03
N ILE A 62 -1.98 4.84 -3.88
CA ILE A 62 -1.62 5.73 -2.76
C ILE A 62 -0.22 5.49 -2.20
N VAL A 63 0.28 4.25 -2.28
CA VAL A 63 1.64 3.88 -1.83
C VAL A 63 2.70 4.73 -2.53
N SER A 64 2.47 5.02 -3.81
CA SER A 64 3.37 5.85 -4.60
C SER A 64 3.03 7.34 -4.51
N THR A 65 1.74 7.67 -4.47
CA THR A 65 1.25 9.05 -4.48
C THR A 65 1.58 9.80 -3.20
N VAL A 66 1.48 9.10 -2.07
CA VAL A 66 1.68 9.64 -0.73
C VAL A 66 2.90 9.02 -0.04
N GLY A 67 3.14 7.72 -0.22
CA GLY A 67 4.25 7.03 0.44
C GLY A 67 5.62 7.25 -0.22
N GLY A 68 5.65 7.76 -1.45
CA GLY A 68 6.90 8.07 -2.16
C GLY A 68 7.72 6.85 -2.59
N PHE A 69 7.20 5.63 -2.44
CA PHE A 69 7.89 4.42 -2.86
C PHE A 69 7.94 4.28 -4.38
N SER A 70 9.05 3.70 -4.88
CA SER A 70 9.22 3.43 -6.29
C SER A 70 8.12 2.49 -6.79
N LYS A 71 7.75 2.70 -8.04
CA LYS A 71 6.68 1.97 -8.71
C LYS A 71 7.34 1.01 -9.67
N ASP A 72 7.10 -0.30 -9.53
CA ASP A 72 7.07 -1.12 -10.73
C ASP A 72 5.82 -2.03 -10.79
N ILE A 73 5.38 -2.13 -12.04
CA ILE A 73 4.45 -3.04 -12.70
C ILE A 73 3.07 -2.47 -13.00
N GLY A 74 2.97 -2.00 -14.23
CA GLY A 74 1.73 -1.67 -14.93
C GLY A 74 1.10 -0.35 -14.50
N GLN A 75 1.20 0.06 -13.23
CA GLN A 75 0.57 1.27 -12.66
C GLN A 75 0.90 2.57 -13.43
N HIS A 76 2.12 2.67 -13.98
CA HIS A 76 2.62 3.86 -14.68
C HIS A 76 2.36 3.92 -16.18
N ASN A 77 1.70 2.93 -16.77
CA ASN A 77 1.41 3.01 -18.18
C ASN A 77 0.39 4.14 -18.42
N VAL A 78 0.89 5.29 -18.90
CA VAL A 78 0.12 6.50 -19.18
C VAL A 78 -1.03 6.21 -20.15
N GLU A 79 -0.79 5.37 -21.17
CA GLU A 79 -1.81 5.01 -22.15
C GLU A 79 -2.93 4.16 -21.56
N CYS A 80 -2.70 3.48 -20.44
CA CYS A 80 -3.67 2.61 -19.80
C CYS A 80 -4.23 3.19 -18.50
N PHE A 81 -3.80 4.38 -18.07
CA PHE A 81 -4.15 4.91 -16.74
C PHE A 81 -5.63 5.30 -16.63
N LEU A 82 -6.13 6.10 -17.58
CA LEU A 82 -7.52 6.55 -17.60
C LEU A 82 -8.44 5.58 -18.35
N ASN A 83 -9.71 5.54 -17.95
CA ASN A 83 -10.72 4.79 -18.68
C ASN A 83 -11.08 5.50 -19.98
N LYS A 84 -10.72 4.87 -21.11
CA LYS A 84 -10.97 5.40 -22.44
C LYS A 84 -12.41 5.20 -22.92
N ASP A 85 -13.11 4.18 -22.42
CA ASP A 85 -14.48 3.86 -22.85
C ASP A 85 -15.46 5.00 -22.54
N VAL A 86 -15.23 5.70 -21.42
CA VAL A 86 -16.04 6.86 -21.00
C VAL A 86 -15.38 8.20 -21.30
N GLY A 87 -14.22 8.22 -21.95
CA GLY A 87 -13.44 9.44 -22.19
C GLY A 87 -13.07 10.16 -20.89
N ALA A 88 -12.68 9.42 -19.84
CA ALA A 88 -12.32 10.02 -18.56
C ALA A 88 -11.11 10.96 -18.72
N GLU A 89 -11.22 12.18 -18.19
CA GLU A 89 -10.12 13.16 -18.15
C GLU A 89 -9.27 13.02 -16.88
N ARG A 90 -9.83 12.41 -15.84
CA ARG A 90 -9.17 12.15 -14.56
C ARG A 90 -9.65 10.84 -13.93
N ALA A 91 -8.77 10.19 -13.18
CA ALA A 91 -9.09 9.08 -12.29
C ALA A 91 -9.13 9.58 -10.84
N THR A 92 -10.17 9.24 -10.10
CA THR A 92 -10.36 9.65 -8.70
C THR A 92 -10.30 8.43 -7.80
N PHE A 93 -9.53 8.57 -6.72
CA PHE A 93 -9.29 7.53 -5.72
C PHE A 93 -9.71 8.08 -4.37
N HIS A 94 -10.39 7.27 -3.56
CA HIS A 94 -10.88 7.67 -2.25
C HIS A 94 -10.66 6.59 -1.23
N TYR A 95 -10.24 7.00 -0.04
CA TYR A 95 -9.93 6.16 1.10
C TYR A 95 -10.60 6.73 2.34
N ASP A 96 -11.45 5.94 3.00
CA ASP A 96 -11.87 6.20 4.38
C ASP A 96 -11.00 5.37 5.32
N LEU A 97 -10.29 6.04 6.23
CA LEU A 97 -9.39 5.44 7.22
C LEU A 97 -9.95 5.65 8.62
N SER A 98 -10.18 4.57 9.36
CA SER A 98 -10.55 4.64 10.77
C SER A 98 -9.32 4.62 11.68
N ARG A 99 -9.25 5.58 12.61
CA ARG A 99 -8.19 5.73 13.63
C ARG A 99 -8.83 6.21 14.93
N LYS A 100 -8.68 5.46 16.03
CA LYS A 100 -9.15 5.84 17.38
C LYS A 100 -10.63 6.31 17.43
N GLY A 101 -11.48 5.80 16.55
CA GLY A 101 -12.91 6.15 16.47
C GLY A 101 -13.26 7.30 15.51
N SER A 102 -12.29 8.07 15.03
CA SER A 102 -12.47 9.08 13.99
C SER A 102 -12.28 8.49 12.59
N VAL A 103 -12.91 9.13 11.61
CA VAL A 103 -12.76 8.77 10.19
C VAL A 103 -12.05 9.89 9.45
N VAL A 104 -10.91 9.53 8.85
CA VAL A 104 -10.14 10.38 7.93
C VAL A 104 -10.49 9.95 6.50
N SER A 105 -11.14 10.83 5.75
CA SER A 105 -11.46 10.64 4.35
C SER A 105 -10.46 11.39 3.49
N TYR A 106 -9.72 10.66 2.66
CA TYR A 106 -8.74 11.22 1.74
C TYR A 106 -9.10 10.84 0.30
N GLU A 107 -9.24 11.86 -0.53
CA GLU A 107 -9.57 11.73 -1.95
C GLU A 107 -8.52 12.48 -2.77
N TYR A 108 -8.09 11.90 -3.87
CA TYR A 108 -7.27 12.58 -4.86
C TYR A 108 -7.64 12.19 -6.27
N SER A 109 -7.43 13.11 -7.20
CA SER A 109 -7.63 12.89 -8.63
C SER A 109 -6.33 13.06 -9.40
N LYS A 110 -6.17 12.23 -10.43
CA LYS A 110 -5.00 12.24 -11.31
C LYS A 110 -5.39 12.29 -12.77
N SER A 111 -4.72 13.12 -13.55
CA SER A 111 -4.82 13.13 -15.03
C SER A 111 -3.82 12.15 -15.68
N ALA A 112 -2.74 11.83 -14.98
CA ALA A 112 -1.74 10.85 -15.38
C ALA A 112 -1.13 10.18 -14.12
N PRO A 113 -0.40 9.05 -14.24
CA PRO A 113 0.15 8.34 -13.08
C PRO A 113 0.93 9.21 -12.08
N ASP A 114 1.62 10.24 -12.58
CA ASP A 114 2.46 11.18 -11.81
C ASP A 114 1.92 12.62 -11.83
N SER A 115 0.63 12.81 -12.10
CA SER A 115 0.02 14.14 -12.19
C SER A 115 -1.22 14.21 -11.32
N VAL A 116 -1.07 14.77 -10.12
CA VAL A 116 -2.15 14.95 -9.13
C VAL A 116 -2.81 16.30 -9.36
N VAL A 117 -4.06 16.29 -9.83
CA VAL A 117 -4.78 17.52 -10.23
C VAL A 117 -5.69 18.06 -9.13
N ALA A 118 -6.15 17.21 -8.22
CA ALA A 118 -7.01 17.62 -7.11
C ALA A 118 -6.77 16.72 -5.90
N GLU A 119 -6.92 17.28 -4.70
CA GLU A 119 -6.88 16.54 -3.45
C GLU A 119 -7.86 17.13 -2.44
N LYS A 120 -8.35 16.26 -1.57
CA LYS A 120 -9.26 16.60 -0.49
C LYS A 120 -8.99 15.72 0.71
N LEU A 121 -8.85 16.35 1.88
CA LEU A 121 -8.73 15.67 3.15
C LEU A 121 -9.81 16.17 4.10
N ILE A 122 -10.56 15.25 4.68
CA ILE A 122 -11.69 15.54 5.59
C ILE A 122 -11.54 14.67 6.83
N VAL A 123 -11.78 15.23 8.01
CA VAL A 123 -11.91 14.47 9.27
C VAL A 123 -13.23 14.78 9.93
N ASP A 124 -13.99 13.75 10.24
CA ASP A 124 -15.29 13.86 10.92
C ASP A 124 -16.20 14.95 10.31
N ARG A 125 -16.20 15.03 8.97
CA ARG A 125 -16.93 16.01 8.13
C ARG A 125 -16.40 17.45 8.12
N ARG A 126 -15.25 17.71 8.74
CA ARG A 126 -14.52 18.98 8.62
C ARG A 126 -13.44 18.85 7.55
N THR A 127 -13.49 19.71 6.54
CA THR A 127 -12.44 19.78 5.53
C THR A 127 -11.15 20.29 6.19
N VAL A 128 -10.05 19.56 6.04
CA VAL A 128 -8.70 19.98 6.43
C VAL A 128 -8.09 20.78 5.29
N PHE A 129 -8.14 20.24 4.08
CA PHE A 129 -7.81 20.97 2.87
C PHE A 129 -8.59 20.42 1.67
N GLU A 130 -8.76 21.27 0.66
CA GLU A 130 -9.38 20.92 -0.61
C GLU A 130 -8.85 21.85 -1.71
N TYR A 131 -8.42 21.28 -2.82
CA TYR A 131 -8.07 22.03 -4.01
C TYR A 131 -8.33 21.21 -5.29
N ASP A 132 -8.53 21.92 -6.40
CA ASP A 132 -8.54 21.36 -7.76
C ASP A 132 -7.79 22.36 -8.64
N LEU A 133 -6.63 21.97 -9.18
CA LEU A 133 -5.75 22.84 -9.97
C LEU A 133 -6.41 23.33 -11.28
N GLU A 134 -7.46 22.66 -11.73
CA GLU A 134 -8.23 23.03 -12.92
C GLU A 134 -9.40 23.97 -12.57
N ARG A 135 -9.65 24.25 -11.29
CA ARG A 135 -10.73 25.11 -10.82
C ARG A 135 -10.19 26.23 -9.93
N PRO A 136 -10.84 27.40 -9.91
CA PRO A 136 -10.46 28.46 -9.00
C PRO A 136 -10.85 28.10 -7.56
N GLY A 137 -9.97 28.39 -6.62
CA GLY A 137 -10.24 28.25 -5.20
C GLY A 137 -9.45 27.11 -4.56
N MET A 138 -8.96 27.39 -3.37
CA MET A 138 -8.23 26.45 -2.54
C MET A 138 -8.60 26.72 -1.09
N PHE A 139 -8.69 25.67 -0.30
CA PHE A 139 -8.96 25.76 1.11
C PHE A 139 -7.93 24.96 1.89
N PHE A 140 -7.36 25.57 2.92
CA PHE A 140 -6.48 24.96 3.91
C PHE A 140 -6.90 25.50 5.27
N ASP A 141 -7.27 24.61 6.18
CA ASP A 141 -7.61 24.96 7.55
C ASP A 141 -6.30 25.14 8.35
N PRO A 142 -5.89 26.37 8.70
CA PRO A 142 -4.61 26.62 9.35
C PRO A 142 -4.52 25.98 10.74
N ASP A 143 -5.65 25.67 11.38
CA ASP A 143 -5.69 25.04 12.70
C ASP A 143 -5.44 23.52 12.61
N LEU A 144 -5.63 22.93 11.42
CA LEU A 144 -5.49 21.49 11.18
C LEU A 144 -4.28 21.15 10.30
N ILE A 145 -3.74 22.12 9.56
CA ILE A 145 -2.60 21.93 8.65
C ILE A 145 -1.68 23.16 8.61
N GLU A 146 -0.59 23.11 9.37
CA GLU A 146 0.44 24.16 9.39
C GLU A 146 1.51 23.91 8.32
N GLY A 147 2.00 24.96 7.65
CA GLY A 147 3.12 24.86 6.71
C GLY A 147 2.84 24.06 5.43
N CYS A 148 1.57 23.91 5.07
CA CYS A 148 1.14 23.15 3.90
C CYS A 148 1.74 23.71 2.59
N PRO A 149 2.52 22.93 1.83
CA PRO A 149 3.13 23.42 0.59
C PRO A 149 2.07 23.68 -0.49
N ALA A 150 2.35 24.65 -1.36
CA ALA A 150 1.48 24.90 -2.51
C ALA A 150 1.50 23.70 -3.46
N PRO A 151 0.33 23.20 -3.92
CA PRO A 151 0.28 22.12 -4.89
C PRO A 151 0.81 22.59 -6.25
N ASP A 152 1.68 21.75 -6.83
CA ASP A 152 2.35 22.01 -8.11
C ASP A 152 1.93 21.04 -9.22
N GLY A 153 1.05 20.09 -8.90
CA GLY A 153 0.55 19.06 -9.79
C GLY A 153 1.47 17.85 -9.99
N ARG A 154 2.72 17.91 -9.49
CA ARG A 154 3.72 16.86 -9.65
C ARG A 154 3.69 15.86 -8.51
N LYS A 155 3.38 16.32 -7.30
CA LYS A 155 3.27 15.48 -6.10
C LYS A 155 1.98 15.79 -5.35
N SER A 156 1.55 14.82 -4.54
CA SER A 156 0.60 15.10 -3.48
C SER A 156 1.18 16.13 -2.51
N VAL A 157 0.33 17.01 -1.99
CA VAL A 157 0.65 17.91 -0.90
C VAL A 157 1.02 17.12 0.36
N ILE A 158 0.33 16.01 0.64
CA ILE A 158 0.64 15.12 1.77
C ILE A 158 2.04 14.51 1.61
N LEU A 159 2.42 14.07 0.40
CA LEU A 159 3.79 13.60 0.13
C LEU A 159 4.83 14.71 0.37
N SER A 160 4.54 15.92 -0.10
CA SER A 160 5.44 17.07 0.10
C SER A 160 5.62 17.41 1.59
N MET A 161 4.57 17.25 2.40
CA MET A 161 4.66 17.41 3.85
C MET A 161 5.40 16.26 4.53
N TYR A 162 5.24 15.03 4.04
CA TYR A 162 5.96 13.87 4.53
C TYR A 162 7.47 14.03 4.31
N GLU A 163 7.88 14.45 3.10
CA GLU A 163 9.28 14.69 2.73
C GLU A 163 9.92 15.84 3.52
N SER A 164 9.13 16.83 3.96
CA SER A 164 9.62 17.93 4.79
C SER A 164 9.65 17.60 6.30
N HIS A 165 9.24 16.39 6.69
CA HIS A 165 9.11 15.94 8.07
C HIS A 165 8.22 16.85 8.95
N ALA A 166 7.27 17.57 8.33
CA ALA A 166 6.42 18.56 9.00
C ALA A 166 5.05 18.00 9.43
N VAL A 167 4.94 16.69 9.65
CA VAL A 167 3.66 16.03 9.94
C VAL A 167 3.69 15.28 11.27
N ASP A 168 2.78 15.65 12.16
CA ASP A 168 2.47 14.87 13.36
C ASP A 168 1.86 13.51 12.95
N PRO A 169 2.41 12.36 13.37
CA PRO A 169 1.86 11.03 13.08
C PRO A 169 0.39 10.83 13.49
N ASP A 170 -0.10 11.55 14.50
CA ASP A 170 -1.50 11.47 14.94
C ASP A 170 -2.41 12.50 14.22
N SER A 171 -1.86 13.37 13.38
CA SER A 171 -2.64 14.29 12.54
C SER A 171 -3.41 13.55 11.43
N PRO A 172 -4.43 14.20 10.83
CA PRO A 172 -5.14 13.64 9.68
C PRO A 172 -4.22 13.22 8.52
N ALA A 173 -3.23 14.06 8.19
CA ALA A 173 -2.25 13.77 7.16
C ALA A 173 -1.33 12.60 7.58
N GLY A 174 -0.93 12.56 8.85
CA GLY A 174 -0.13 11.46 9.43
C GLY A 174 -0.80 10.10 9.28
N VAL A 175 -2.12 10.01 9.50
CA VAL A 175 -2.90 8.78 9.30
C VAL A 175 -2.87 8.30 7.85
N VAL A 176 -2.96 9.22 6.89
CA VAL A 176 -2.89 8.90 5.45
C VAL A 176 -1.48 8.44 5.07
N ILE A 177 -0.45 9.14 5.56
CA ILE A 177 0.97 8.78 5.34
C ILE A 177 1.25 7.40 5.90
N GLU A 178 0.88 7.13 7.15
CA GLU A 178 1.09 5.83 7.79
C GLU A 178 0.42 4.71 6.99
N PHE A 179 -0.80 4.92 6.52
CA PHE A 179 -1.47 3.93 5.66
C PHE A 179 -0.72 3.73 4.34
N ALA A 180 -0.30 4.81 3.68
CA ALA A 180 0.42 4.73 2.42
C ALA A 180 1.78 4.05 2.55
N THR A 181 2.51 4.31 3.64
CA THR A 181 3.87 3.79 3.86
C THR A 181 3.91 2.38 4.41
N HIS A 182 2.84 1.93 5.08
CA HIS A 182 2.71 0.55 5.59
C HIS A 182 1.79 -0.31 4.73
N SER A 183 1.49 0.10 3.50
CA SER A 183 0.72 -0.68 2.53
C SER A 183 1.64 -1.37 1.52
N LEU A 184 1.31 -2.63 1.21
CA LEU A 184 2.08 -3.47 0.30
C LEU A 184 1.14 -4.13 -0.70
N TYR A 185 1.52 -4.08 -1.98
CA TYR A 185 0.94 -4.94 -3.01
C TYR A 185 1.96 -6.00 -3.41
N TYR A 186 1.53 -7.26 -3.45
CA TYR A 186 2.38 -8.35 -3.89
C TYR A 186 1.63 -9.25 -4.87
N MET A 187 2.28 -9.55 -6.00
CA MET A 187 1.76 -10.45 -7.03
C MET A 187 2.79 -11.54 -7.33
N ALA A 188 2.47 -12.77 -6.92
CA ALA A 188 3.24 -13.94 -7.29
C ALA A 188 2.94 -14.34 -8.74
N MET A 189 3.91 -14.26 -9.64
CA MET A 189 3.81 -14.85 -10.98
C MET A 189 4.82 -15.98 -11.17
N TRP A 190 4.61 -16.82 -12.19
CA TRP A 190 5.60 -17.80 -12.57
C TRP A 190 6.79 -17.10 -13.26
N LYS A 191 7.95 -17.05 -12.57
CA LYS A 191 9.26 -16.50 -13.01
C LYS A 191 9.46 -14.97 -12.96
N HIS A 192 8.46 -14.18 -12.53
CA HIS A 192 8.63 -12.75 -12.29
C HIS A 192 7.81 -12.36 -11.06
N ASP A 193 8.45 -12.24 -9.90
CA ASP A 193 7.78 -11.72 -8.70
C ASP A 193 7.73 -10.21 -8.79
N VAL A 194 6.60 -9.64 -8.37
CA VAL A 194 6.23 -8.24 -8.59
C VAL A 194 5.66 -7.67 -7.31
N HIS A 195 6.13 -6.49 -6.90
CA HIS A 195 5.62 -5.81 -5.72
C HIS A 195 5.59 -4.28 -5.90
N ILE A 196 4.68 -3.62 -5.19
CA ILE A 196 4.60 -2.15 -5.09
C ILE A 196 4.63 -1.77 -3.61
N GLY A 197 5.51 -0.82 -3.27
CA GLY A 197 5.79 -0.41 -1.89
C GLY A 197 6.84 -1.27 -1.21
N MET A 198 7.56 -0.69 -0.23
CA MET A 198 8.61 -1.29 0.62
C MET A 198 9.72 -2.07 -0.15
N ILE A 199 11.00 -1.81 0.17
CA ILE A 199 12.21 -2.35 -0.52
C ILE A 199 12.18 -2.18 -2.05
N ASP A 200 13.02 -1.27 -2.55
CA ASP A 200 13.30 -1.14 -3.98
C ASP A 200 14.08 -2.37 -4.51
N GLU A 201 14.09 -2.54 -5.84
CA GLU A 201 14.64 -3.71 -6.54
C GLU A 201 16.11 -4.06 -6.22
N GLU A 202 16.85 -3.15 -5.56
CA GLU A 202 18.27 -3.30 -5.24
C GLU A 202 18.58 -4.01 -3.90
N ASP A 203 17.63 -4.17 -2.97
CA ASP A 203 17.90 -4.87 -1.70
C ASP A 203 17.52 -6.36 -1.77
N ASP A 204 18.54 -7.22 -1.77
CA ASP A 204 18.42 -8.67 -1.59
C ASP A 204 17.96 -8.97 -0.14
N ALA A 205 16.75 -9.52 0.03
CA ALA A 205 16.16 -9.75 1.35
C ALA A 205 17.01 -10.67 2.23
N GLU A 206 17.72 -11.65 1.64
CA GLU A 206 18.64 -12.50 2.41
C GLU A 206 19.81 -11.67 2.95
N ARG A 207 20.39 -10.84 2.08
CA ARG A 207 21.48 -9.93 2.43
C ARG A 207 21.06 -8.95 3.51
N PHE A 208 19.86 -8.37 3.42
CA PHE A 208 19.32 -7.48 4.45
C PHE A 208 19.23 -8.18 5.82
N VAL A 209 18.67 -9.39 5.87
CA VAL A 209 18.52 -10.16 7.12
C VAL A 209 19.88 -10.46 7.75
N VAL A 210 20.87 -10.88 6.94
CA VAL A 210 22.20 -11.22 7.44
C VAL A 210 22.97 -9.97 7.89
N GLN A 211 23.01 -8.93 7.05
CA GLN A 211 23.82 -7.73 7.34
C GLN A 211 23.31 -6.92 8.54
N ASN A 212 22.01 -6.97 8.84
CA ASN A 212 21.43 -6.29 10.00
C ASN A 212 21.40 -7.15 11.26
N GLY A 213 21.96 -8.37 11.24
CA GLY A 213 22.00 -9.25 12.42
C GLY A 213 20.62 -9.82 12.81
N HIS A 214 19.70 -9.91 11.86
CA HIS A 214 18.31 -10.30 12.10
C HIS A 214 18.06 -11.82 11.97
N LEU A 215 19.11 -12.65 11.84
CA LEU A 215 18.97 -14.06 11.50
C LEU A 215 18.16 -14.88 12.53
N ASP A 216 18.46 -14.73 13.81
CA ASP A 216 17.77 -15.47 14.89
C ASP A 216 16.30 -15.04 15.00
N LEU A 217 16.05 -13.74 14.82
CA LEU A 217 14.70 -13.17 14.79
C LEU A 217 13.93 -13.65 13.56
N PHE A 218 14.58 -13.73 12.40
CA PHE A 218 13.98 -14.27 11.19
C PHE A 218 13.64 -15.76 11.32
N GLN A 219 14.52 -16.56 11.92
CA GLN A 219 14.24 -17.96 12.22
C GLN A 219 13.02 -18.09 13.16
N SER A 220 12.95 -17.25 14.18
CA SER A 220 11.82 -17.20 15.11
C SER A 220 10.53 -16.81 14.39
N PHE A 221 10.56 -15.81 13.51
CA PHE A 221 9.44 -15.43 12.65
C PHE A 221 8.95 -16.60 11.77
N LEU A 222 9.86 -17.32 11.10
CA LEU A 222 9.48 -18.48 10.29
C LEU A 222 8.79 -19.56 11.13
N LYS A 223 9.31 -19.83 12.33
CA LYS A 223 8.78 -20.85 13.23
C LYS A 223 7.42 -20.47 13.79
N GLU A 224 7.31 -19.27 14.35
CA GLU A 224 6.14 -18.82 15.12
C GLU A 224 5.01 -18.28 14.23
N VAL A 225 5.36 -17.56 13.15
CA VAL A 225 4.38 -16.91 12.26
C VAL A 225 4.07 -17.79 11.05
N CYS A 226 5.08 -18.42 10.45
CA CYS A 226 4.90 -19.22 9.22
C CYS A 226 4.74 -20.72 9.49
N SER A 227 4.93 -21.20 10.73
CA SER A 227 4.96 -22.63 11.07
C SER A 227 6.02 -23.43 10.28
N ILE A 228 7.16 -22.78 9.98
CA ILE A 228 8.30 -23.36 9.26
C ILE A 228 9.45 -23.50 10.25
N ASP A 229 9.73 -24.73 10.68
CA ASP A 229 10.83 -25.04 11.62
C ASP A 229 12.09 -25.44 10.85
N ILE A 230 13.02 -24.49 10.70
CA ILE A 230 14.29 -24.66 10.01
C ILE A 230 15.42 -24.06 10.84
N ASP A 231 16.59 -24.70 10.80
CA ASP A 231 17.80 -24.22 11.46
C ASP A 231 18.65 -23.43 10.46
N LEU A 232 18.85 -22.14 10.73
CA LEU A 232 19.50 -21.17 9.85
C LEU A 232 20.88 -20.80 10.37
N PHE A 233 21.81 -20.54 9.46
CA PHE A 233 23.08 -19.90 9.77
C PHE A 233 23.50 -18.99 8.61
N ALA A 234 24.35 -17.99 8.88
CA ALA A 234 24.88 -17.12 7.85
C ALA A 234 26.18 -17.69 7.25
N ASP A 235 26.31 -17.62 5.93
CA ASP A 235 27.57 -17.81 5.21
C ASP A 235 27.80 -16.61 4.29
N GLY A 236 28.74 -15.74 4.66
CA GLY A 236 28.91 -14.44 4.01
C GLY A 236 27.67 -13.56 4.14
N ASP A 237 27.08 -13.16 3.01
CA ASP A 237 25.83 -12.38 2.92
C ASP A 237 24.59 -13.23 2.60
N ARG A 238 24.70 -14.56 2.70
CA ARG A 238 23.65 -15.53 2.37
C ARG A 238 23.15 -16.28 3.58
N ILE A 239 21.88 -16.68 3.50
CA ILE A 239 21.23 -17.53 4.50
C ILE A 239 21.42 -18.99 4.06
N MET A 240 21.84 -19.83 4.99
CA MET A 240 22.03 -21.26 4.80
C MET A 240 21.17 -22.04 5.78
N ILE A 241 20.71 -23.23 5.36
CA ILE A 241 19.94 -24.15 6.20
C ILE A 241 20.84 -25.30 6.63
N ARG A 242 20.87 -25.58 7.93
CA ARG A 242 21.56 -26.75 8.48
C ARG A 242 20.70 -27.99 8.31
N LYS A 243 21.24 -29.01 7.63
CA LYS A 243 20.62 -30.33 7.46
C LYS A 243 21.62 -31.42 7.84
N GLY A 244 21.66 -31.78 9.12
CA GLY A 244 22.63 -32.76 9.61
C GLY A 244 24.07 -32.29 9.39
N SER A 245 24.86 -33.02 8.60
CA SER A 245 26.24 -32.68 8.26
C SER A 245 26.40 -31.82 7.00
N SER A 246 25.30 -31.51 6.30
CA SER A 246 25.33 -30.68 5.09
C SER A 246 24.69 -29.31 5.30
N ALA A 247 25.12 -28.36 4.48
CA ALA A 247 24.55 -27.04 4.38
C ALA A 247 23.83 -26.90 3.04
N LEU A 248 22.66 -26.27 3.06
CA LEU A 248 21.86 -26.01 1.87
C LEU A 248 21.65 -24.51 1.73
N SER A 249 21.73 -24.00 0.51
CA SER A 249 21.34 -22.61 0.21
C SER A 249 19.86 -22.42 0.54
N PHE A 250 19.53 -21.41 1.37
CA PHE A 250 18.15 -21.10 1.70
C PHE A 250 17.36 -20.78 0.42
N ARG A 251 17.88 -19.87 -0.40
CA ARG A 251 17.29 -19.45 -1.68
C ARG A 251 16.93 -20.60 -2.62
N GLU A 252 17.82 -21.59 -2.72
CA GLU A 252 17.66 -22.68 -3.69
C GLU A 252 16.83 -23.85 -3.15
N SER A 253 16.77 -24.00 -1.82
CA SER A 253 16.23 -25.21 -1.18
C SER A 253 14.83 -25.05 -0.63
N VAL A 254 14.39 -23.81 -0.35
CA VAL A 254 13.07 -23.56 0.21
C VAL A 254 12.01 -23.36 -0.87
N SER A 255 10.75 -23.55 -0.47
CA SER A 255 9.62 -23.25 -1.34
C SER A 255 9.56 -21.74 -1.65
N ARG A 256 8.91 -21.36 -2.76
CA ARG A 256 8.67 -19.92 -3.03
C ARG A 256 7.91 -19.23 -1.90
N GLY A 257 6.95 -19.91 -1.26
CA GLY A 257 6.23 -19.35 -0.12
C GLY A 257 7.17 -18.97 1.03
N THR A 258 8.21 -19.76 1.24
CA THR A 258 9.25 -19.50 2.25
C THR A 258 10.18 -18.36 1.83
N MET A 259 10.51 -18.24 0.53
CA MET A 259 11.22 -17.06 0.00
C MET A 259 10.42 -15.77 0.18
N ILE A 260 9.10 -15.83 -0.06
CA ILE A 260 8.18 -14.71 0.18
C ILE A 260 8.16 -14.34 1.66
N ALA A 261 8.17 -15.33 2.57
CA ALA A 261 8.26 -15.08 4.00
C ALA A 261 9.55 -14.34 4.39
N CYS A 262 10.69 -14.65 3.75
CA CYS A 262 11.94 -13.90 3.94
C CYS A 262 11.81 -12.43 3.54
N ARG A 263 11.16 -12.17 2.39
CA ARG A 263 10.93 -10.80 1.92
C ARG A 263 9.95 -10.05 2.81
N LEU A 264 8.86 -10.72 3.21
CA LEU A 264 7.89 -10.19 4.16
C LEU A 264 8.54 -9.81 5.49
N TYR A 265 9.40 -10.68 6.03
CA TYR A 265 10.14 -10.38 7.25
C TYR A 265 11.01 -9.13 7.09
N ALA A 266 11.80 -9.05 6.02
CA ALA A 266 12.63 -7.89 5.73
C ALA A 266 11.82 -6.59 5.66
N TRP A 267 10.60 -6.63 5.10
CA TRP A 267 9.67 -5.50 5.11
C TRP A 267 9.15 -5.12 6.49
N THR A 268 8.95 -6.09 7.39
CA THR A 268 8.37 -5.83 8.73
C THR A 268 9.34 -5.26 9.75
N VAL A 269 10.64 -5.42 9.55
CA VAL A 269 11.68 -5.09 10.55
C VAL A 269 12.59 -3.94 10.14
N ARG A 270 12.30 -3.29 9.00
CA ARG A 270 12.98 -2.08 8.53
C ARG A 270 12.31 -0.86 9.15
#